data_AF-A0A7V9TXU5-F1
#
_entry.id   AF-A0A7V9TXU5-F1
#
_cell.length_a   1.000
_cell.length_b   1.000
_cell.length_c   1.000
_cell.angle_alpha   90.00
_cell.angle_beta   90.00
_cell.angle_gamma   90.00
#
_symmetry.space_group_name_H-M   'P 1'
#
loop_
_entity.id
_entity.type
_entity.pdbx_description
1 polymer ?
#
loop_
_entity_poly.entity_id
_entity_poly.type
_entity_poly.pdbx_seq_one_letter_code
_entity_poly.pdbx_strand_id
1 'polypeptide(L)'
;MYEGNDAVTEQATVAYSIEQKANVAGVKLYYDTCKHTTTLSTASVLLLLAFLEKLFPTPRWKFVVVLAFGSFILSIFFSVFAMLQFAEIVRTMGRLSEARLKVAYWIFYGSLLLFAWGILCLVFFALINFFFS
;
A
#
# COMPACT_ATOMS: atom_id res chain seq x y z
N MET A 1 -0.48 55.12 -6.08
CA MET A 1 -0.16 54.05 -5.11
C MET A 1 -1.15 52.90 -5.31
N TYR A 2 -0.90 52.00 -6.26
CA TYR A 2 -1.66 50.74 -6.44
C TYR A 2 -0.77 49.53 -6.78
N GLU A 3 0.57 49.67 -6.83
CA GLU A 3 1.50 48.56 -7.12
C GLU A 3 1.68 47.55 -5.97
N GLY A 4 1.16 47.83 -4.77
CA GLY A 4 1.35 46.97 -3.60
C GLY A 4 0.41 45.76 -3.52
N ASN A 5 -0.72 45.76 -4.23
CA ASN A 5 -1.75 44.72 -4.08
C ASN A 5 -1.56 43.54 -5.07
N ASP A 6 -0.96 43.82 -6.23
CA ASP A 6 -0.74 42.81 -7.26
C ASP A 6 0.40 41.86 -6.89
N ALA A 7 1.48 42.38 -6.29
CA ALA A 7 2.61 41.59 -5.81
C ALA A 7 2.21 40.62 -4.67
N VAL A 8 1.30 41.04 -3.78
CA VAL A 8 0.79 40.19 -2.69
C VAL A 8 -0.12 39.09 -3.24
N THR A 9 -0.96 39.41 -4.23
CA THR A 9 -1.86 38.45 -4.88
C THR A 9 -1.09 37.42 -5.71
N GLU A 10 -0.03 37.86 -6.41
CA GLU A 10 0.85 36.97 -7.17
C GLU A 10 1.65 36.04 -6.25
N GLN A 11 2.24 36.56 -5.17
CA GLN A 11 2.95 35.73 -4.18
C GLN A 11 2.04 34.70 -3.50
N ALA A 12 0.81 35.08 -3.14
CA ALA A 12 -0.16 34.16 -2.56
C ALA A 12 -0.58 33.06 -3.55
N THR A 13 -0.76 33.42 -4.83
CA THR A 13 -1.10 32.46 -5.90
C THR A 13 0.06 31.50 -6.17
N VAL A 14 1.29 31.99 -6.20
CA VAL A 14 2.49 31.16 -6.37
C VAL A 14 2.67 30.21 -5.18
N ALA A 15 2.55 30.70 -3.95
CA ALA A 15 2.66 29.88 -2.74
C ALA A 15 1.60 28.77 -2.71
N TYR A 16 0.35 29.10 -3.03
CA TYR A 16 -0.75 28.12 -3.13
C TYR A 16 -0.47 27.04 -4.18
N SER A 17 0.08 27.43 -5.34
CA SER A 17 0.43 26.48 -6.41
C SER A 17 1.55 25.51 -6.02
N ILE A 18 2.51 25.94 -5.20
CA ILE A 18 3.62 25.10 -4.70
C ILE A 18 3.09 24.08 -3.70
N GLU A 19 2.26 24.52 -2.76
CA GLU A 19 1.65 23.65 -1.75
C GLU A 19 0.76 22.58 -2.40
N GLN A 20 -0.06 22.96 -3.38
CA GLN A 20 -0.87 22.01 -4.15
C GLN A 20 -0.01 20.98 -4.90
N LYS A 21 1.08 21.42 -5.55
CA LYS A 21 2.01 20.51 -6.24
C LYS A 21 2.68 19.54 -5.28
N ALA A 22 3.09 20.00 -4.10
CA ALA A 22 3.68 19.14 -3.07
C ALA A 22 2.69 18.07 -2.58
N ASN A 23 1.44 18.46 -2.32
CA ASN A 23 0.40 17.52 -1.89
C ASN A 23 0.09 16.46 -2.96
N VAL A 24 -0.04 16.87 -4.23
CA VAL A 24 -0.28 15.94 -5.34
C VAL A 24 0.91 14.98 -5.53
N ALA A 25 2.14 15.49 -5.41
CA ALA A 25 3.35 14.66 -5.48
C ALA A 25 3.40 13.62 -4.34
N GLY A 26 3.04 14.01 -3.12
CA GLY A 26 2.95 13.11 -1.97
C GLY A 26 1.92 12.00 -2.20
N VAL A 27 0.71 12.34 -2.64
CA VAL A 27 -0.33 11.33 -2.91
C VAL A 27 0.06 10.40 -4.06
N LYS A 28 0.72 10.93 -5.10
CA LYS A 28 1.27 10.11 -6.19
C LYS A 28 2.27 9.08 -5.67
N LEU A 29 3.17 9.48 -4.76
CA LEU A 29 4.14 8.57 -4.16
C LEU A 29 3.47 7.44 -3.37
N TYR A 30 2.42 7.75 -2.59
CA TYR A 30 1.63 6.73 -1.89
C TYR A 30 0.95 5.77 -2.86
N TYR A 31 0.34 6.31 -3.92
CA TYR A 31 -0.33 5.52 -4.95
C TYR A 31 0.63 4.55 -5.64
N ASP A 32 1.82 5.02 -6.04
CA ASP A 32 2.84 4.16 -6.65
C ASP A 32 3.40 3.14 -5.66
N THR A 33 3.55 3.50 -4.38
CA THR A 33 3.93 2.54 -3.32
C THR A 33 2.88 1.42 -3.19
N CYS A 34 1.60 1.76 -3.16
CA CYS A 34 0.52 0.77 -3.08
C CYS A 34 0.52 -0.19 -4.28
N LYS A 35 0.81 0.32 -5.49
CA LYS A 35 0.98 -0.55 -6.67
C LYS A 35 2.11 -1.55 -6.47
N HIS A 36 3.28 -1.08 -6.03
CA HIS A 36 4.43 -1.95 -5.77
C HIS A 36 4.10 -3.01 -4.71
N THR A 37 3.47 -2.63 -3.60
CA THR A 37 3.02 -3.57 -2.56
C THR A 37 2.05 -4.61 -3.13
N THR A 38 1.12 -4.20 -3.99
CA THR A 38 0.18 -5.12 -4.65
C THR A 38 0.90 -6.11 -5.55
N THR A 39 1.80 -5.64 -6.41
CA THR A 39 2.60 -6.49 -7.31
C THR A 39 3.47 -7.48 -6.53
N LEU A 40 4.16 -7.00 -5.48
CA LEU A 40 4.96 -7.86 -4.62
C LEU A 40 4.11 -8.91 -3.92
N SER A 41 2.92 -8.54 -3.41
CA SER A 41 1.98 -9.49 -2.81
C SER A 41 1.53 -10.56 -3.81
N THR A 42 1.20 -10.18 -5.05
CA THR A 42 0.85 -11.14 -6.10
C THR A 42 2.03 -12.06 -6.42
N ALA A 43 3.24 -11.53 -6.55
CA ALA A 43 4.44 -12.34 -6.77
C ALA A 43 4.69 -13.31 -5.61
N SER A 44 4.51 -12.87 -4.36
CA SER A 44 4.63 -13.73 -3.17
C SER A 44 3.59 -14.86 -3.16
N VAL A 45 2.36 -14.59 -3.60
CA VAL A 45 1.32 -15.62 -3.75
C VAL A 45 1.72 -16.67 -4.80
N LEU A 46 2.22 -16.24 -5.95
CA LEU A 46 2.71 -17.15 -6.99
C LEU A 46 3.90 -17.99 -6.52
N LEU A 47 4.82 -17.37 -5.77
CA LEU A 47 5.98 -18.05 -5.19
C LEU A 47 5.55 -19.09 -4.15
N LEU A 48 4.55 -18.78 -3.31
CA LEU A 48 3.97 -19.73 -2.38
C LEU A 48 3.33 -20.93 -3.11
N LEU A 49 2.59 -20.69 -4.18
CA LEU A 49 2.01 -21.74 -5.02
C LEU A 49 3.10 -22.62 -5.66
N ALA A 50 4.17 -22.00 -6.17
CA ALA A 50 5.30 -22.72 -6.75
C ALA A 50 6.00 -23.63 -5.72
N PHE A 51 6.18 -23.16 -4.48
CA PHE A 51 6.74 -23.97 -3.40
C PHE A 51 5.86 -25.16 -3.03
N LEU A 52 4.54 -24.98 -2.99
CA LEU A 52 3.61 -26.08 -2.73
C LEU A 52 3.63 -27.13 -3.85
N GLU A 53 3.72 -26.72 -5.11
CA GLU A 53 3.68 -27.64 -6.24
C GLU A 53 5.01 -28.36 -6.46
N LYS A 54 6.14 -27.64 -6.34
CA LYS A 54 7.46 -28.17 -6.75
C LYS A 54 8.32 -28.69 -5.62
N LEU A 55 8.26 -28.07 -4.44
CA LEU A 55 9.21 -28.38 -3.36
C LEU A 55 8.63 -29.33 -2.33
N PHE A 56 7.33 -29.22 -2.01
CA PHE A 56 6.76 -29.87 -0.84
C PHE A 56 5.50 -30.68 -1.17
N PRO A 57 5.63 -31.88 -1.77
CA PRO A 57 4.48 -32.73 -2.12
C PRO A 57 3.67 -33.23 -0.90
N THR A 58 4.29 -33.31 0.28
CA THR A 58 3.62 -33.59 1.57
C THR A 58 3.91 -32.48 2.58
N PRO A 59 3.29 -31.29 2.44
CA PRO A 59 3.61 -30.16 3.28
C PRO A 59 3.10 -30.40 4.71
N ARG A 60 4.00 -30.27 5.68
CA ARG A 60 3.61 -30.19 7.09
C ARG A 60 3.08 -28.78 7.34
N TRP A 61 1.99 -28.67 8.10
CA TRP A 61 1.41 -27.40 8.55
C TRP A 61 0.71 -26.58 7.45
N LYS A 62 -0.18 -27.24 6.70
CA LYS A 62 -1.08 -26.63 5.69
C LYS A 62 -1.82 -25.39 6.18
N PHE A 63 -2.11 -25.29 7.49
CA PHE A 63 -2.76 -24.12 8.08
C PHE A 63 -1.92 -22.83 7.93
N VAL A 64 -0.59 -22.90 8.06
CA VAL A 64 0.28 -21.71 7.92
C VAL A 64 0.27 -21.19 6.49
N VAL A 65 0.17 -22.09 5.51
CA VAL A 65 0.07 -21.75 4.09
C VAL A 65 -1.23 -21.00 3.81
N VAL A 66 -2.35 -21.51 4.32
CA VAL A 66 -3.65 -20.83 4.17
C VAL A 66 -3.62 -19.45 4.81
N LEU A 67 -2.97 -19.31 5.97
CA LEU A 67 -2.81 -18.02 6.65
C LEU A 67 -1.93 -17.04 5.85
N ALA A 68 -0.81 -17.51 5.28
CA ALA A 68 0.05 -16.71 4.41
C ALA A 68 -0.71 -16.25 3.15
N PHE A 69 -1.43 -17.16 2.50
CA PHE A 69 -2.22 -16.85 1.32
C PHE A 69 -3.34 -15.83 1.63
N GLY A 70 -4.06 -16.04 2.75
CA GLY A 70 -5.10 -15.13 3.21
C GLY A 70 -4.56 -13.73 3.51
N SER A 71 -3.42 -13.63 4.20
CA SER A 71 -2.81 -12.34 4.54
C SER A 71 -2.32 -11.57 3.30
N PHE A 72 -1.74 -12.24 2.30
CA PHE A 72 -1.38 -11.57 1.03
C PHE A 72 -2.61 -11.08 0.26
N ILE A 73 -3.67 -11.89 0.19
CA ILE A 73 -4.92 -11.46 -0.46
C ILE A 73 -5.53 -10.25 0.26
N LEU A 74 -5.62 -10.29 1.58
CA LEU A 74 -6.12 -9.16 2.36
C LEU A 74 -5.24 -7.92 2.16
N SER A 75 -3.92 -8.08 2.10
CA SER A 75 -3.00 -6.98 1.82
C SER A 75 -3.27 -6.34 0.45
N ILE A 76 -3.50 -7.15 -0.59
CA ILE A 76 -3.88 -6.67 -1.93
C ILE A 76 -5.17 -5.86 -1.87
N PHE A 77 -6.22 -6.39 -1.24
CA PHE A 77 -7.50 -5.68 -1.12
C PHE A 77 -7.36 -4.34 -0.39
N PHE A 78 -6.61 -4.30 0.72
CA PHE A 78 -6.36 -3.05 1.44
C PHE A 78 -5.50 -2.07 0.65
N SER A 79 -4.49 -2.53 -0.09
CA SER A 79 -3.70 -1.68 -0.99
C SER A 79 -4.55 -1.07 -2.10
N VAL A 80 -5.42 -1.86 -2.73
CA VAL A 80 -6.35 -1.37 -3.76
C VAL A 80 -7.35 -0.39 -3.15
N PHE A 81 -7.91 -0.67 -1.98
CA PHE A 81 -8.84 0.23 -1.33
C PHE A 81 -8.17 1.55 -0.92
N ALA A 82 -6.95 1.51 -0.39
CA ALA A 82 -6.15 2.70 -0.09
C ALA A 82 -5.91 3.53 -1.37
N MET A 83 -5.55 2.88 -2.49
CA MET A 83 -5.40 3.55 -3.78
C MET A 83 -6.67 4.28 -4.23
N LEU A 84 -7.85 3.67 -4.07
CA LEU A 84 -9.13 4.29 -4.40
C LEU A 84 -9.41 5.53 -3.53
N GLN A 85 -9.09 5.47 -2.24
CA GLN A 85 -9.23 6.63 -1.34
C GLN A 85 -8.28 7.76 -1.73
N PHE A 86 -7.02 7.45 -2.02
CA PHE A 86 -6.04 8.43 -2.47
C PHE A 86 -6.41 9.07 -3.81
N ALA A 87 -6.93 8.29 -4.76
CA ALA A 87 -7.42 8.81 -6.03
C ALA A 87 -8.58 9.82 -5.82
N GLU A 88 -9.49 9.54 -4.89
CA GLU A 88 -10.59 10.45 -4.57
C GLU A 88 -10.11 11.72 -3.86
N ILE A 89 -9.08 11.64 -2.99
CA ILE A 89 -8.44 12.82 -2.37
C ILE A 89 -7.88 13.76 -3.44
N VAL A 90 -7.19 13.23 -4.45
CA VAL A 90 -6.66 14.04 -5.56
C VAL A 90 -7.80 14.63 -6.38
N ARG A 91 -8.83 13.85 -6.71
CA ARG A 91 -9.99 14.31 -7.49
C ARG A 91 -10.74 15.46 -6.81
N THR A 92 -10.81 15.44 -5.49
CA THR A 92 -11.54 16.44 -4.69
C THR A 92 -10.66 17.61 -4.22
N MET A 93 -9.43 17.74 -4.75
CA MET A 93 -8.48 18.82 -4.44
C MET A 93 -8.27 19.02 -2.93
N GLY A 94 -8.27 17.93 -2.14
CA GLY A 94 -8.02 18.01 -0.70
C GLY A 94 -9.18 18.59 0.13
N ARG A 95 -10.39 18.75 -0.40
CA ARG A 95 -11.59 19.14 0.41
C ARG A 95 -12.08 18.05 1.36
N LEU A 96 -11.34 16.95 1.51
CA LEU A 96 -11.74 15.84 2.35
C LEU A 96 -11.43 16.11 3.82
N SER A 97 -12.40 15.73 4.66
CA SER A 97 -12.26 15.71 6.12
C SER A 97 -10.99 14.96 6.54
N GLU A 98 -10.27 15.50 7.53
CA GLU A 98 -9.11 14.85 8.16
C GLU A 98 -9.39 13.40 8.58
N ALA A 99 -10.65 13.08 8.92
CA ALA A 99 -11.08 11.73 9.24
C ALA A 99 -10.86 10.75 8.09
N ARG A 100 -11.16 11.15 6.83
CA ARG A 100 -10.95 10.29 5.66
C ARG A 100 -9.47 10.09 5.36
N LEU A 101 -8.66 11.14 5.53
CA LEU A 101 -7.22 11.05 5.37
C LEU A 101 -6.64 10.07 6.39
N LYS A 102 -7.05 10.18 7.65
CA LYS A 102 -6.65 9.28 8.73
C LYS A 102 -7.03 7.84 8.42
N VAL A 103 -8.26 7.59 7.95
CA VAL A 103 -8.70 6.26 7.53
C VAL A 103 -7.85 5.71 6.39
N ALA A 104 -7.56 6.50 5.35
CA ALA A 104 -6.71 6.08 4.23
C ALA A 104 -5.31 5.67 4.71
N TYR A 105 -4.71 6.45 5.62
CA TYR A 105 -3.43 6.12 6.24
C TYR A 105 -3.49 4.82 7.05
N TRP A 106 -4.52 4.63 7.88
CA TRP A 106 -4.68 3.38 8.65
C TRP A 106 -4.83 2.16 7.75
N ILE A 107 -5.57 2.27 6.64
CA ILE A 107 -5.74 1.17 5.68
C ILE A 107 -4.41 0.88 4.97
N PHE A 108 -3.66 1.92 4.61
CA PHE A 108 -2.33 1.77 4.01
C PHE A 108 -1.34 1.05 4.94
N TYR A 109 -1.21 1.52 6.19
CA TYR A 109 -0.35 0.85 7.18
C TYR A 109 -0.83 -0.57 7.49
N GLY A 110 -2.15 -0.78 7.55
CA GLY A 110 -2.74 -2.10 7.71
C GLY A 110 -2.34 -3.05 6.56
N SER A 111 -2.39 -2.59 5.32
CA SER A 111 -1.94 -3.36 4.15
C SER A 111 -0.46 -3.76 4.25
N LEU A 112 0.41 -2.84 4.64
CA LEU A 112 1.84 -3.11 4.83
C LEU A 112 2.11 -4.12 5.95
N LEU A 113 1.40 -3.99 7.08
CA LEU A 113 1.53 -4.93 8.20
C LEU A 113 1.06 -6.33 7.81
N LEU A 114 -0.05 -6.44 7.08
CA LEU A 114 -0.55 -7.71 6.55
C LEU A 114 0.42 -8.34 5.54
N PHE A 115 1.03 -7.53 4.68
CA PHE A 115 2.06 -8.00 3.75
C PHE A 115 3.28 -8.55 4.51
N ALA A 116 3.82 -7.77 5.45
CA ALA A 116 4.97 -8.17 6.26
C ALA A 116 4.67 -9.45 7.06
N TRP A 117 3.47 -9.54 7.64
CA TRP A 117 3.01 -10.74 8.32
C TRP A 117 2.94 -11.95 7.37
N GLY A 118 2.40 -11.78 6.16
CA GLY A 118 2.36 -12.83 5.14
C GLY A 118 3.75 -13.32 4.75
N ILE A 119 4.73 -12.40 4.60
CA ILE A 119 6.13 -12.74 4.35
C ILE A 119 6.70 -13.57 5.51
N LEU A 120 6.46 -13.16 6.76
CA LEU A 120 6.92 -13.92 7.93
C LEU A 120 6.32 -15.34 7.96
N CYS A 121 5.01 -15.48 7.68
CA CYS A 121 4.38 -16.79 7.57
C CYS A 121 4.98 -17.64 6.44
N LEU A 122 5.26 -17.04 5.28
CA LEU A 122 5.87 -17.73 4.15
C LEU A 122 7.29 -18.21 4.49
N VAL A 123 8.13 -17.35 5.08
CA VAL A 123 9.49 -17.71 5.49
C VAL A 123 9.46 -18.80 6.55
N PHE A 124 8.59 -18.68 7.55
CA PHE A 124 8.44 -19.68 8.59
C PHE A 124 8.00 -21.04 8.03
N PHE A 125 7.03 -21.05 7.12
CA PHE A 125 6.60 -22.25 6.40
C PHE A 125 7.75 -22.87 5.60
N ALA A 126 8.49 -22.06 4.83
CA ALA A 126 9.60 -22.53 4.03
C ALA A 126 10.72 -23.13 4.89
N LEU A 127 11.08 -22.49 6.02
CA LEU A 127 12.10 -22.99 6.93
C LEU A 127 11.70 -24.31 7.59
N ILE A 128 10.48 -24.40 8.15
CA ILE A 128 10.01 -25.65 8.76
C ILE A 128 9.98 -26.76 7.72
N ASN A 129 9.40 -26.51 6.55
CA ASN A 129 9.31 -27.56 5.55
C ASN A 129 10.66 -27.90 4.92
N PHE A 130 11.65 -27.01 4.97
CA PHE A 130 13.02 -27.30 4.54
C PHE A 130 13.80 -28.13 5.56
N PHE A 131 13.70 -27.83 6.86
CA PHE A 131 14.42 -28.57 7.91
C PHE A 131 13.84 -29.95 8.22
N PHE A 132 12.54 -30.14 7.97
CA PHE A 132 11.83 -31.40 8.25
C PHE A 132 11.47 -32.21 7.00
N SER A 133 11.93 -31.80 5.82
CA SER A 133 11.87 -32.59 4.57
C SER A 133 13.15 -33.39 4.38
#